data_AF-A0AAV0X1Q4-F1
#
_entry.id   AF-A0AAV0X1Q4-F1
#
_cell.length_a   1.000
_cell.length_b   1.000
_cell.length_c   1.000
_cell.angle_alpha   90.00
_cell.angle_beta   90.00
_cell.angle_gamma   90.00
#
_symmetry.space_group_name_H-M   'P 1'
#
loop_
_entity.id
_entity.type
_entity.pdbx_description
1 polymer ?
#
loop_
_entity_poly.entity_id
_entity_poly.type
_entity_poly.pdbx_seq_one_letter_code
_entity_poly.pdbx_strand_id
1 'polypeptide(L)'
;MKEFDARFKDFSEIGKLSQFLKTPYDVLPDGEWTDVAEKLFNLSKSKLQMEIIDLQEDVSLKQYRSASTEEFWAKDAIDKYSNCKQLAINLATMFGSTYICEASFSKINFLKNKYRTKLTDSHLEDTLRISCSPRVPDFKKLAKEKKCNFSH
;
A
#
# COMPACT_ATOMS: atom_id res chain seq x y z
N MET A 1 20.55 -14.53 -5.44
CA MET A 1 19.98 -14.65 -4.08
C MET A 1 20.72 -13.75 -3.09
N LYS A 2 22.05 -13.89 -2.91
CA LYS A 2 22.86 -13.02 -2.01
C LYS A 2 22.63 -11.49 -2.12
N GLU A 3 22.53 -10.95 -3.33
CA GLU A 3 22.29 -9.50 -3.54
C GLU A 3 20.87 -9.06 -3.15
N PHE A 4 19.89 -9.94 -3.34
CA PHE A 4 18.52 -9.73 -2.90
C PHE A 4 18.47 -9.73 -1.37
N ASP A 5 19.06 -10.75 -0.74
CA ASP A 5 19.10 -10.86 0.72
C ASP A 5 19.86 -9.68 1.37
N ALA A 6 20.91 -9.18 0.72
CA ALA A 6 21.65 -8.00 1.17
C ALA A 6 20.82 -6.71 1.05
N ARG A 7 20.14 -6.51 -0.09
CA ARG A 7 19.28 -5.32 -0.33
C ARG A 7 18.01 -5.31 0.52
N PHE A 8 17.45 -6.49 0.81
CA PHE A 8 16.20 -6.66 1.55
C PHE A 8 16.44 -7.15 2.98
N LYS A 9 17.64 -6.96 3.52
CA LYS A 9 17.97 -7.38 4.90
C LYS A 9 16.99 -6.79 5.91
N ASP A 10 16.57 -5.55 5.72
CA ASP A 10 15.61 -4.87 6.57
C ASP A 10 14.18 -5.47 6.50
N PHE A 11 13.85 -6.24 5.46
CA PHE A 11 12.55 -6.91 5.34
C PHE A 11 12.39 -8.04 6.35
N SER A 12 13.50 -8.64 6.79
CA SER A 12 13.48 -9.61 7.88
C SER A 12 12.98 -8.99 9.19
N GLU A 13 13.20 -7.68 9.39
CA GLU A 13 12.79 -6.96 10.60
C GLU A 13 11.35 -6.42 10.50
N ILE A 14 10.87 -6.11 9.29
CA ILE A 14 9.51 -5.60 9.04
C ILE A 14 8.43 -6.55 9.56
N GLY A 15 8.69 -7.87 9.55
CA GLY A 15 7.79 -8.86 10.15
C GLY A 15 7.47 -8.58 11.63
N LYS A 16 8.40 -7.98 12.38
CA LYS A 16 8.22 -7.60 13.79
C LYS A 16 7.18 -6.48 13.97
N LEU A 17 6.91 -5.70 12.93
CA LEU A 17 5.90 -4.63 12.94
C LEU A 17 4.49 -5.14 12.62
N SER A 18 4.34 -6.40 12.17
CA SER A 18 3.03 -6.93 11.74
C SER A 18 2.02 -6.99 12.87
N GLN A 19 2.45 -7.26 14.11
CA GLN A 19 1.53 -7.37 15.24
C GLN A 19 0.98 -5.99 15.63
N PHE A 20 1.83 -4.95 15.62
CA PHE A 20 1.41 -3.56 15.84
C PHE A 20 0.31 -3.16 14.85
N LEU A 21 0.50 -3.49 13.57
CA LEU A 21 -0.45 -3.12 12.53
C LEU A 21 -1.80 -3.81 12.70
N LYS A 22 -1.81 -5.12 13.00
CA LYS A 22 -3.02 -5.95 13.07
C LYS A 22 -3.77 -5.84 14.40
N THR A 23 -3.01 -5.80 15.50
CA THR A 23 -3.53 -5.92 16.87
C THR A 23 -2.82 -4.91 17.76
N PRO A 24 -3.07 -3.59 17.58
CA PRO A 24 -2.41 -2.54 18.38
C PRO A 24 -2.72 -2.63 19.88
N TYR A 25 -3.80 -3.32 20.26
CA TYR A 25 -4.15 -3.53 21.67
C TYR A 25 -3.33 -4.61 22.38
N ASP A 26 -2.68 -5.49 21.61
CA ASP A 26 -1.99 -6.68 22.13
C ASP A 26 -0.47 -6.56 22.07
N VAL A 27 0.05 -5.45 21.54
CA VAL A 27 1.50 -5.21 21.50
C VAL A 27 2.01 -4.67 22.83
N LEU A 28 3.18 -5.15 23.25
CA LEU A 28 3.90 -4.57 24.36
C LEU A 28 4.41 -3.17 23.97
N PRO A 29 4.13 -2.11 24.74
CA PRO A 29 4.61 -0.78 24.44
C PRO A 29 6.14 -0.72 24.27
N ASP A 30 6.88 -1.44 25.09
CA ASP A 30 8.34 -1.53 25.08
C ASP A 30 8.91 -2.64 24.19
N GLY A 31 8.07 -3.25 23.35
CA GLY A 31 8.48 -4.34 22.46
C GLY A 31 9.47 -3.91 21.36
N GLU A 32 10.16 -4.91 20.78
CA GLU A 32 11.16 -4.74 19.71
C GLU A 32 10.64 -3.97 18.48
N TRP A 33 9.33 -3.95 18.27
CA TRP A 33 8.71 -3.23 17.16
C TRP A 33 8.99 -1.72 17.20
N THR A 34 9.20 -1.16 18.39
CA THR A 34 9.52 0.27 18.54
C THR A 34 10.92 0.61 18.04
N ASP A 35 11.91 -0.26 18.30
CA ASP A 35 13.27 -0.12 17.80
C ASP A 35 13.32 -0.27 16.27
N VAL A 36 12.55 -1.22 15.74
CA VAL A 36 12.42 -1.42 14.29
C VAL A 36 11.73 -0.20 13.63
N ALA A 37 10.69 0.35 14.27
CA ALA A 37 10.00 1.53 13.75
C ALA A 37 10.90 2.78 13.74
N GLU A 38 11.72 2.96 14.78
CA GLU A 38 12.72 4.03 14.83
C GLU A 38 13.77 3.87 13.74
N LYS A 39 14.33 2.65 13.59
CA LYS A 39 15.35 2.35 12.59
C LYS A 39 14.85 2.50 11.15
N LEU A 40 13.66 1.99 10.84
CA LEU A 40 13.17 1.90 9.46
C LEU A 40 12.37 3.11 9.00
N PHE A 41 11.68 3.79 9.93
CA PHE A 41 10.75 4.88 9.60
C PHE A 41 11.10 6.21 10.28
N ASN A 42 12.21 6.28 11.03
CA ASN A 42 12.67 7.49 11.72
C ASN A 42 11.59 8.08 12.66
N LEU A 43 10.81 7.20 13.28
CA LEU A 43 9.80 7.56 14.26
C LEU A 43 10.37 7.42 15.67
N SER A 44 10.14 8.43 16.53
CA SER A 44 10.69 8.42 17.88
C SER A 44 10.13 7.27 18.71
N LYS A 45 11.02 6.40 19.22
CA LYS A 45 10.66 5.28 20.09
C LYS A 45 9.80 5.72 21.28
N SER A 46 10.22 6.76 21.99
CA SER A 46 9.49 7.26 23.17
C SER A 46 8.10 7.79 22.83
N LYS A 47 7.92 8.46 21.68
CA LYS A 47 6.60 8.91 21.24
C LYS A 47 5.69 7.75 20.90
N LEU A 48 6.20 6.74 20.19
CA LEU A 48 5.45 5.52 19.86
C LEU A 48 5.01 4.78 21.13
N GLN A 49 5.89 4.66 22.11
CA GLN A 49 5.61 4.05 23.41
C GLN A 49 4.52 4.78 24.19
N MET A 50 4.57 6.11 24.22
CA MET A 50 3.54 6.91 24.89
C MET A 50 2.19 6.81 24.16
N GLU A 51 2.19 6.95 22.83
CA GLU A 51 0.97 6.90 22.03
C GLU A 51 0.29 5.53 22.08
N ILE A 52 1.05 4.43 22.06
CA ILE A 52 0.45 3.08 22.10
C ILE A 52 -0.17 2.78 23.46
N ILE A 53 0.43 3.26 24.57
CA ILE A 53 -0.16 3.15 25.92
C ILE A 53 -1.48 3.92 25.97
N ASP A 54 -1.47 5.18 25.52
CA ASP A 54 -2.65 6.02 25.48
C ASP A 54 -3.74 5.47 24.55
N LEU A 55 -3.37 4.75 23.48
CA LEU A 55 -4.30 4.10 22.57
C LEU A 55 -4.93 2.87 23.22
N GLN A 56 -4.13 2.06 23.92
CA GLN A 56 -4.57 0.85 24.59
C GLN A 56 -5.57 1.12 25.73
N GLU A 57 -5.38 2.24 26.42
CA GLU A 57 -6.28 2.70 27.49
C GLU A 57 -7.51 3.45 26.98
N ASP A 58 -7.57 3.85 25.70
CA ASP A 58 -8.71 4.58 25.14
C ASP A 58 -9.94 3.67 24.98
N VAL A 59 -10.87 3.79 25.91
CA VAL A 59 -12.13 3.02 25.92
C VAL A 59 -13.01 3.31 24.70
N SER A 60 -12.94 4.53 24.15
CA SER A 60 -13.73 4.91 22.98
C SER A 60 -13.28 4.19 21.72
N LEU A 61 -12.02 3.77 21.67
CA LEU A 61 -11.45 3.02 20.55
C LEU A 61 -11.57 1.50 20.71
N LYS A 62 -11.84 0.99 21.92
CA LYS A 62 -11.99 -0.46 22.18
C LYS A 62 -13.12 -1.11 21.38
N GLN A 63 -14.16 -0.36 21.02
CA GLN A 63 -15.26 -0.86 20.18
C GLN A 63 -14.82 -1.19 18.75
N TYR A 64 -13.71 -0.61 18.27
CA TYR A 64 -13.18 -0.83 16.92
C TYR A 64 -12.16 -1.97 16.86
N ARG A 65 -12.03 -2.78 17.92
CA ARG A 65 -11.16 -3.97 17.90
C ARG A 65 -11.52 -5.00 16.84
N SER A 66 -12.79 -5.03 16.43
CA SER A 66 -13.27 -5.89 15.35
C SER A 66 -13.24 -5.22 13.97
N ALA A 67 -12.83 -3.94 13.88
CA ALA A 67 -12.66 -3.26 12.60
C ALA A 67 -11.49 -3.87 11.83
N SER A 68 -11.52 -3.74 10.50
CA SER A 68 -10.35 -4.08 9.69
C SER A 68 -9.17 -3.16 10.02
N THR A 69 -7.94 -3.62 9.77
CA THR A 69 -6.73 -2.82 9.95
C THR A 69 -6.83 -1.50 9.17
N GLU A 70 -7.32 -1.55 7.94
CA GLU A 70 -7.48 -0.40 7.09
C GLU A 70 -8.49 0.60 7.66
N GLU A 71 -9.64 0.12 8.15
CA GLU A 71 -10.67 1.00 8.76
C GLU A 71 -10.16 1.64 10.05
N PHE A 72 -9.54 0.84 10.92
CA PHE A 72 -9.03 1.32 12.20
C PHE A 72 -8.03 2.46 11.99
N TRP A 73 -6.99 2.25 11.17
CA TRP A 73 -5.95 3.25 10.98
C TRP A 73 -6.36 4.42 10.09
N ALA A 74 -7.31 4.22 9.15
CA ALA A 74 -7.76 5.29 8.25
C ALA A 74 -8.86 6.17 8.83
N LYS A 75 -9.76 5.61 9.66
CA LYS A 75 -10.97 6.31 10.14
C LYS A 75 -10.99 6.51 11.66
N ASP A 76 -10.64 5.48 12.42
CA ASP A 76 -10.86 5.47 13.87
C ASP A 76 -9.65 6.00 14.65
N ALA A 77 -8.43 5.80 14.12
CA ALA A 77 -7.20 6.35 14.68
C ALA A 77 -7.21 7.89 14.58
N ILE A 78 -7.45 8.50 15.74
CA ILE A 78 -7.50 9.95 15.92
C ILE A 78 -6.09 10.54 15.76
N ASP A 79 -5.99 11.79 15.30
CA ASP A 79 -4.73 12.51 15.12
C ASP A 79 -3.90 12.66 16.42
N LYS A 80 -4.50 12.37 17.58
CA LYS A 80 -3.80 12.18 18.86
C LYS A 80 -2.68 11.12 18.76
N TYR A 81 -2.88 10.08 17.95
CA TYR A 81 -1.95 8.95 17.78
C TYR A 81 -1.15 9.07 16.48
N SER A 82 -0.63 10.27 16.21
CA SER A 82 -0.03 10.64 14.93
C SER A 82 1.17 9.78 14.52
N ASN A 83 2.03 9.38 15.46
CA ASN A 83 3.21 8.55 15.18
C ASN A 83 2.79 7.10 14.91
N CYS A 84 1.88 6.56 15.70
CA CYS A 84 1.31 5.23 15.48
C CYS A 84 0.57 5.15 14.13
N LYS A 85 -0.24 6.16 13.81
CA LYS A 85 -0.95 6.27 12.52
C LYS A 85 0.02 6.39 11.35
N GLN A 86 1.07 7.20 11.48
CA GLN A 86 2.11 7.32 10.47
C GLN A 86 2.83 5.99 10.23
N LEU A 87 3.17 5.25 11.29
CA LEU A 87 3.77 3.92 11.17
C LEU A 87 2.86 2.96 10.40
N ALA A 88 1.56 2.94 10.74
CA ALA A 88 0.59 2.08 10.06
C ALA A 88 0.46 2.42 8.56
N ILE A 89 0.41 3.71 8.22
CA ILE A 89 0.37 4.17 6.81
C ILE A 89 1.65 3.78 6.07
N ASN A 90 2.82 3.97 6.69
CA ASN A 90 4.09 3.59 6.08
C ASN A 90 4.14 2.08 5.79
N LEU A 91 3.69 1.26 6.74
CA LEU A 91 3.60 -0.19 6.57
C LEU A 91 2.60 -0.61 5.49
N ALA A 92 1.43 0.04 5.42
CA ALA A 92 0.44 -0.24 4.40
C ALA A 92 0.90 0.15 2.99
N THR A 93 1.77 1.16 2.86
CA THR A 93 2.20 1.72 1.57
C THR A 93 3.59 1.27 1.11
N MET A 94 4.38 0.62 1.97
CA MET A 94 5.77 0.24 1.69
C MET A 94 5.96 -0.65 0.45
N PHE A 95 4.95 -1.45 0.09
CA PHE A 95 4.99 -2.34 -1.08
C PHE A 95 4.17 -1.82 -2.26
N GLY A 96 3.71 -0.56 -2.23
CA GLY A 96 2.84 -0.01 -3.26
C GLY A 96 3.46 -0.05 -4.65
N SER A 97 4.73 0.31 -4.79
CA SER A 97 5.44 0.27 -6.09
C SER A 97 5.65 -1.17 -6.58
N THR A 98 6.03 -2.09 -5.70
CA THR A 98 6.16 -3.53 -6.02
C THR A 98 4.83 -4.09 -6.53
N TYR A 99 3.74 -3.82 -5.84
CA TYR A 99 2.40 -4.24 -6.26
C TYR A 99 2.03 -3.67 -7.63
N ILE A 100 2.27 -2.38 -7.87
CA ILE A 100 2.02 -1.75 -9.18
C ILE A 100 2.89 -2.38 -10.28
N CYS A 101 4.17 -2.65 -10.00
CA CYS A 101 5.08 -3.31 -10.93
C CYS A 101 4.59 -4.73 -11.26
N GLU A 102 4.27 -5.56 -10.26
CA GLU A 102 3.77 -6.92 -10.46
C GLU A 102 2.44 -6.93 -11.23
N ALA A 103 1.50 -6.06 -10.86
CA ALA A 103 0.23 -5.91 -11.56
C ALA A 103 0.44 -5.47 -13.02
N SER A 104 1.38 -4.56 -13.26
CA SER A 104 1.75 -4.11 -14.61
C SER A 104 2.35 -5.25 -15.43
N PHE A 105 3.32 -6.00 -14.89
CA PHE A 105 3.93 -7.14 -15.57
C PHE A 105 2.92 -8.24 -15.90
N SER A 106 2.04 -8.56 -14.97
CA SER A 106 0.94 -9.51 -15.18
C SER A 106 0.03 -9.07 -16.34
N LYS A 107 -0.33 -7.79 -16.40
CA LYS A 107 -1.10 -7.21 -17.52
C LYS A 107 -0.32 -7.23 -18.83
N ILE A 108 0.99 -6.92 -18.83
CA ILE A 108 1.83 -7.04 -20.03
C ILE A 108 1.79 -8.47 -20.56
N ASN A 109 1.94 -9.47 -19.70
CA ASN A 109 1.92 -10.89 -20.11
C ASN A 109 0.58 -11.27 -20.74
N PHE A 110 -0.53 -10.77 -20.20
CA PHE A 110 -1.86 -10.96 -20.81
C PHE A 110 -2.00 -10.25 -22.16
N LEU A 111 -1.49 -9.01 -22.28
CA LEU A 111 -1.59 -8.18 -23.47
C LEU A 111 -0.68 -8.66 -24.61
N LYS A 112 0.52 -9.16 -24.28
CA LYS A 112 1.48 -9.81 -25.19
C LYS A 112 1.18 -11.30 -25.32
N ASN A 113 -0.04 -11.64 -25.77
CA ASN A 113 -0.37 -13.03 -26.10
C ASN A 113 -0.11 -13.34 -27.58
N LYS A 114 -0.07 -14.64 -27.92
CA LYS A 114 0.26 -15.17 -29.27
C LYS A 114 -0.61 -14.59 -30.40
N TYR A 115 -1.78 -14.04 -30.09
CA TYR A 115 -2.74 -13.50 -31.05
C TYR A 115 -2.58 -12.00 -31.32
N ARG A 116 -1.69 -11.30 -30.59
CA ARG A 116 -1.37 -9.88 -30.81
C ARG A 116 0.09 -9.68 -31.21
N THR A 117 0.40 -9.90 -32.49
CA THR A 117 1.74 -9.76 -33.06
C THR A 117 2.12 -8.34 -33.50
N LYS A 118 1.25 -7.33 -33.31
CA LYS A 118 1.44 -5.94 -33.78
C LYS A 118 1.30 -4.85 -32.68
N LEU A 119 1.64 -5.15 -31.43
CA LEU A 119 1.76 -4.09 -30.42
C LEU A 119 3.12 -3.39 -30.56
N THR A 120 3.09 -2.12 -30.96
CA THR A 120 4.27 -1.26 -30.85
C THR A 120 4.45 -0.83 -29.39
N ASP A 121 5.66 -0.35 -29.04
CA ASP A 121 5.95 0.11 -27.68
C ASP A 121 5.02 1.24 -27.23
N SER A 122 4.69 2.17 -28.13
CA SER A 122 3.72 3.24 -27.85
C SER A 122 2.34 2.70 -27.50
N HIS A 123 1.82 1.71 -28.25
CA HIS A 123 0.53 1.09 -27.93
C HIS A 123 0.57 0.34 -26.59
N LEU A 124 1.70 -0.26 -26.25
CA LEU A 124 1.87 -0.98 -24.99
C LEU A 124 1.87 -0.02 -23.81
N GLU A 125 2.61 1.09 -23.91
CA GLU A 125 2.65 2.12 -22.88
C GLU A 125 1.24 2.69 -22.63
N ASP A 126 0.52 3.09 -23.68
CA ASP A 126 -0.83 3.64 -23.55
C ASP A 126 -1.79 2.64 -22.91
N THR A 127 -1.71 1.36 -23.32
CA THR A 127 -2.56 0.31 -22.75
C THR A 127 -2.24 0.06 -21.28
N LEU A 128 -0.95 0.06 -20.91
CA LEU A 128 -0.55 -0.10 -19.52
C LEU A 128 -1.02 1.07 -18.67
N ARG A 129 -0.85 2.30 -19.16
CA ARG A 129 -1.31 3.51 -18.48
C ARG A 129 -2.81 3.48 -18.21
N ILE A 130 -3.61 3.05 -19.17
CA ILE A 130 -5.06 2.89 -18.98
C ILE A 130 -5.35 1.75 -18.00
N SER A 131 -4.72 0.58 -18.20
CA SER A 131 -5.05 -0.62 -17.43
C SER A 131 -4.62 -0.55 -15.97
N CYS A 132 -3.54 0.17 -15.65
CA CYS A 132 -3.03 0.35 -14.28
C CYS A 132 -3.56 1.62 -13.61
N SER A 133 -4.37 2.43 -14.30
CA SER A 133 -5.03 3.57 -13.70
C SER A 133 -6.33 3.15 -13.01
N PRO A 134 -6.69 3.73 -11.86
CA PRO A 134 -8.03 3.59 -11.28
C PRO A 134 -9.11 4.33 -12.08
N ARG A 135 -8.73 5.10 -13.11
CA ARG A 135 -9.66 5.87 -13.94
C ARG A 135 -10.37 4.95 -14.93
N VAL A 136 -11.70 4.96 -14.90
CA VAL A 136 -12.53 4.31 -15.91
C VAL A 136 -12.69 5.26 -17.11
N PRO A 137 -12.31 4.86 -18.33
CA PRO A 137 -12.53 5.68 -19.52
C PRO A 137 -14.03 5.90 -19.77
N ASP A 138 -14.45 7.14 -20.04
CA ASP A 138 -15.81 7.41 -20.51
C ASP A 138 -15.93 7.05 -22.00
N PHE A 139 -16.25 5.78 -22.26
CA PHE A 139 -16.42 5.27 -23.61
C PHE A 139 -17.54 5.97 -24.37
N LYS A 140 -18.58 6.47 -23.68
CA LYS A 140 -19.70 7.17 -24.35
C LYS A 140 -19.25 8.51 -24.88
N LYS A 141 -18.49 9.27 -24.09
CA LYS A 141 -17.89 10.53 -24.54
C LYS A 141 -16.90 10.31 -25.69
N LEU A 142 -15.99 9.34 -25.55
CA LEU A 142 -15.01 9.01 -26.59
C LEU A 142 -15.66 8.58 -27.91
N ALA A 143 -16.74 7.79 -27.85
CA ALA A 143 -17.47 7.36 -29.04
C ALA A 143 -18.17 8.53 -29.75
N LYS A 144 -18.70 9.50 -28.99
CA LYS A 144 -19.35 10.71 -29.56
C LYS A 144 -18.35 11.65 -30.21
N GLU A 145 -17.14 11.77 -29.65
CA GLU A 145 -16.09 12.68 -30.16
C GLU A 145 -15.35 12.09 -31.38
N LYS A 146 -15.48 10.77 -31.62
CA LYS A 146 -14.83 10.10 -32.74
C LYS A 146 -15.55 10.43 -34.05
N LYS A 147 -14.92 11.24 -34.92
CA LYS A 147 -15.37 11.40 -36.31
C LYS A 147 -15.19 10.07 -37.07
N CYS A 148 -16.29 9.45 -37.44
CA CYS A 148 -16.27 8.30 -38.34
C CYS A 148 -16.09 8.80 -39.77
N ASN A 149 -14.89 8.64 -40.34
CA ASN A 149 -14.68 8.81 -41.77
C ASN A 149 -15.14 7.53 -42.44
N PHE A 150 -16.37 7.53 -42.96
CA PHE A 150 -16.85 6.45 -43.82
C PHE A 150 -16.12 6.59 -45.16
N SER A 151 -15.33 5.58 -45.51
CA SER A 151 -14.81 5.42 -46.87
C SER A 151 -15.98 5.07 -47.80
N HIS A 152 -16.10 5.81 -48.90
CA HIS A 152 -17.14 5.66 -49.91
C HIS A 152 -16.87 4.49 -50.85
#